data_AF-A0A958EV70-F1
#
_entry.id   AF-A0A958EV70-F1
#
_cell.length_a   1.000
_cell.length_b   1.000
_cell.length_c   1.000
_cell.angle_alpha   90.00
_cell.angle_beta   90.00
_cell.angle_gamma   90.00
#
_symmetry.space_group_name_H-M   'P 1'
#
loop_
_entity.id
_entity.type
_entity.pdbx_description
1 polymer ?
#
loop_
_entity_poly.entity_id
_entity_poly.type
_entity_poly.pdbx_seq_one_letter_code
_entity_poly.pdbx_strand_id
1 'polypeptide(L)'
;MSEPIIELQNVNIYQGQNLVLQEVDLTVNKGEFVYLVGKTGTGKSSLLKTLYGELSLKEGTGTVAGFSLKGLDWKKVPFLRRNLGVVFQDFQLLTD
;
A
#
# COMPACT_ATOMS: atom_id res chain seq x y z
N MET A 1 4.09 0.16 23.57
CA MET A 1 3.72 -0.69 22.42
C MET A 1 4.45 -0.14 21.21
N SER A 2 5.02 -0.98 20.35
CA SER A 2 5.66 -0.52 19.11
C SER A 2 4.60 -0.05 18.13
N GLU A 3 4.81 1.09 17.48
CA GLU A 3 3.93 1.54 16.40
C GLU A 3 3.96 0.53 15.24
N PRO A 4 2.79 0.23 14.62
CA PRO A 4 2.73 -0.66 13.47
C PRO A 4 3.50 -0.07 12.28
N ILE A 5 4.07 -0.95 11.44
CA ILE A 5 4.79 -0.53 10.23
C ILE A 5 3.82 -0.22 9.07
N ILE A 6 2.66 -0.87 9.06
CA ILE A 6 1.53 -0.58 8.17
C ILE A 6 0.27 -0.54 9.02
N GLU A 7 -0.53 0.50 8.85
CA GLU A 7 -1.87 0.58 9.42
C GLU A 7 -2.82 1.16 8.38
N LEU A 8 -3.94 0.48 8.13
CA LEU A 8 -5.07 0.95 7.33
C LEU A 8 -6.32 0.85 8.20
N GLN A 9 -7.13 1.91 8.20
CA GLN A 9 -8.39 1.95 8.93
C GLN A 9 -9.51 2.44 8.01
N ASN A 10 -10.53 1.60 7.83
CA ASN A 10 -11.70 1.86 7.01
C ASN A 10 -11.35 2.39 5.60
N VAL A 11 -10.42 1.73 4.93
CA VAL A 11 -9.87 2.19 3.65
C VAL A 11 -10.64 1.61 2.46
N ASN A 12 -11.11 2.50 1.59
CA ASN A 12 -11.65 2.15 0.26
C ASN A 12 -10.58 2.38 -0.81
N ILE A 13 -10.27 1.35 -1.60
CA ILE A 13 -9.23 1.37 -2.64
C ILE A 13 -9.87 1.37 -4.01
N TYR A 14 -9.47 2.33 -4.83
CA TYR A 14 -10.00 2.53 -6.18
C TYR A 14 -8.91 2.37 -7.23
N GLN A 15 -9.26 1.77 -8.37
CA GLN A 15 -8.50 1.88 -9.61
C GLN A 15 -9.31 2.72 -10.61
N GLY A 16 -8.83 3.93 -10.90
CA GLY A 16 -9.64 4.92 -11.61
C GLY A 16 -10.88 5.28 -10.80
N GLN A 17 -12.06 4.93 -11.32
CA GLN A 17 -13.36 5.11 -10.66
C GLN A 17 -13.93 3.82 -10.07
N ASN A 18 -13.29 2.67 -10.29
CA ASN A 18 -13.80 1.39 -9.83
C ASN A 18 -13.34 1.13 -8.40
N LEU A 19 -14.30 0.89 -7.49
CA LEU A 19 -14.03 0.41 -6.13
C LEU A 19 -13.55 -1.04 -6.22
N VAL A 20 -12.32 -1.30 -5.77
CA VAL A 20 -11.67 -2.61 -5.85
C VAL A 20 -11.64 -3.32 -4.50
N LEU A 21 -11.41 -2.57 -3.42
CA LEU A 21 -11.50 -3.06 -2.05
C LEU A 21 -12.28 -2.05 -1.21
N GLN A 22 -13.16 -2.54 -0.35
CA GLN A 22 -14.03 -1.75 0.52
C GLN A 22 -13.71 -2.06 1.97
N GLU A 23 -13.74 -1.03 2.83
CA GLU A 23 -13.66 -1.15 4.31
C GLU A 23 -12.46 -1.99 4.76
N VAL A 24 -11.29 -1.72 4.19
CA VAL A 24 -10.06 -2.44 4.53
C VAL A 24 -9.51 -1.93 5.87
N ASP A 25 -9.49 -2.82 6.86
CA ASP A 25 -8.70 -2.68 8.08
C ASP A 25 -7.52 -3.65 8.04
N LEU A 26 -6.31 -3.12 8.24
CA LEU A 26 -5.07 -3.91 8.24
C LEU A 26 -4.06 -3.30 9.20
N THR A 27 -3.49 -4.13 10.06
CA THR A 27 -2.36 -3.74 10.90
C THR A 27 -1.25 -4.76 10.70
N VAL A 28 -0.04 -4.28 10.39
CA VAL A 28 1.18 -5.08 10.33
C VAL A 28 2.20 -4.47 11.27
N ASN A 29 2.70 -5.25 12.21
CA ASN A 29 3.73 -4.82 13.14
C ASN A 29 5.14 -5.01 12.56
N LYS A 30 6.09 -4.25 13.07
CA LYS A 30 7.50 -4.38 12.67
C LYS A 30 8.01 -5.79 12.97
N GLY A 31 8.60 -6.44 11.96
CA GLY A 31 9.18 -7.78 12.08
C GLY A 31 8.20 -8.91 11.76
N GLU A 32 6.92 -8.62 11.51
CA GLU A 32 5.98 -9.62 11.06
C GLU A 32 6.27 -10.04 9.61
N PHE A 33 6.08 -11.34 9.35
CA PHE A 33 6.16 -11.91 8.01
C PHE A 33 4.76 -12.35 7.59
N VAL A 34 4.14 -11.56 6.71
CA VAL A 34 2.71 -11.66 6.38
C VAL A 34 2.52 -12.16 4.95
N TYR A 35 1.57 -13.06 4.77
CA TYR A 35 1.13 -13.54 3.47
C TYR A 35 -0.26 -13.00 3.14
N LEU A 36 -0.42 -12.41 1.95
CA LEU A 36 -1.71 -11.99 1.41
C LEU A 36 -2.15 -12.95 0.29
N VAL A 37 -3.19 -13.74 0.56
CA VAL A 37 -3.71 -14.75 -0.37
C VAL A 37 -5.12 -14.41 -0.84
N GLY A 38 -5.47 -14.86 -2.05
CA GLY A 38 -6.79 -14.63 -2.64
C GLY A 38 -6.78 -14.90 -4.14
N LYS A 39 -7.96 -15.10 -4.75
CA LYS A 39 -8.10 -15.39 -6.19
C LYS A 39 -7.51 -14.27 -7.05
N THR A 40 -7.16 -14.57 -8.30
CA THR A 40 -6.75 -13.53 -9.27
C THR A 40 -7.88 -12.49 -9.42
N GLY A 41 -7.50 -11.21 -9.50
CA GLY A 41 -8.47 -10.11 -9.65
C GLY A 41 -9.09 -9.58 -8.35
N THR A 42 -8.83 -10.18 -7.18
CA THR A 42 -9.43 -9.75 -5.90
C THR A 42 -8.81 -8.49 -5.28
N GLY A 43 -8.00 -7.72 -6.02
CA GLY A 43 -7.46 -6.46 -5.51
C GLY A 43 -6.15 -6.52 -4.71
N LYS A 44 -5.49 -7.68 -4.61
CA LYS A 44 -4.20 -7.81 -3.90
C LYS A 44 -3.14 -6.81 -4.39
N SER A 45 -2.96 -6.72 -5.72
CA SER A 45 -2.02 -5.77 -6.31
C SER A 45 -2.46 -4.33 -6.09
N SER A 46 -3.77 -4.05 -6.03
CA SER A 46 -4.28 -2.71 -5.68
C SER A 46 -3.91 -2.34 -4.25
N LEU A 47 -4.06 -3.26 -3.30
CA LEU A 47 -3.64 -3.05 -1.92
C LEU A 47 -2.15 -2.72 -1.84
N LEU A 48 -1.29 -3.53 -2.45
CA LEU A 48 0.15 -3.27 -2.47
C LEU A 48 0.48 -1.91 -3.12
N LYS A 49 -0.15 -1.59 -4.26
CA LYS A 49 -0.01 -0.29 -4.95
C LYS A 49 -0.40 0.90 -4.08
N THR A 50 -1.44 0.77 -3.27
CA THR A 50 -1.81 1.80 -2.29
C THR A 50 -0.73 1.97 -1.23
N LEU A 51 -0.18 0.86 -0.70
CA LEU A 51 0.85 0.91 0.34
C LEU A 51 2.14 1.62 -0.11
N TYR A 52 2.59 1.43 -1.36
CA TYR A 52 3.77 2.13 -1.90
C TYR A 52 3.45 3.43 -2.65
N GLY A 53 2.21 3.91 -2.55
CA GLY A 53 1.78 5.23 -3.05
C GLY A 53 1.68 5.34 -4.57
N GLU A 54 1.43 4.25 -5.29
CA GLU A 54 1.02 4.31 -6.71
C GLU A 54 -0.47 4.62 -6.85
N LEU A 55 -1.33 4.02 -6.01
CA LEU A 55 -2.74 4.38 -5.93
C LEU A 55 -2.98 5.34 -4.76
N SER A 56 -3.55 6.51 -5.06
CA SER A 56 -3.86 7.51 -4.04
C SER A 56 -4.97 7.03 -3.11
N LEU A 57 -4.74 7.16 -1.80
CA LEU A 57 -5.75 6.92 -0.78
C LEU A 57 -6.75 8.08 -0.74
N LYS A 58 -8.00 7.83 -1.13
CA LYS A 58 -9.06 8.86 -1.17
C LYS A 58 -9.95 8.85 0.08
N GLU A 59 -10.15 7.67 0.67
CA GLU A 59 -11.06 7.43 1.79
C GLU A 59 -10.39 6.57 2.86
N GLY A 60 -10.79 6.78 4.12
CA GLY A 60 -10.13 6.17 5.27
C GLY A 60 -8.83 6.86 5.66
N THR A 61 -8.06 6.17 6.50
CA THR A 61 -6.72 6.59 6.94
C THR A 61 -5.73 5.44 6.76
N GLY A 62 -4.48 5.80 6.46
CA GLY A 62 -3.44 4.80 6.29
C GLY A 62 -2.06 5.37 6.54
N THR A 63 -1.21 4.58 7.18
CA THR A 63 0.20 4.89 7.44
C THR A 63 1.08 3.73 6.96
N VAL A 64 2.22 4.05 6.36
CA VAL A 64 3.22 3.08 5.92
C VAL A 64 4.60 3.62 6.23
N ALA A 65 5.40 2.86 6.97
CA ALA A 65 6.76 3.23 7.37
C ALA A 65 6.86 4.65 7.97
N GLY A 66 5.84 5.04 8.77
CA GLY A 66 5.76 6.37 9.40
C GLY A 66 5.23 7.50 8.49
N PHE A 67 4.88 7.23 7.23
CA PHE A 67 4.28 8.21 6.33
C PHE A 67 2.76 8.05 6.27
N SER A 68 2.02 9.15 6.39
CA SER A 68 0.59 9.19 6.07
C SER A 68 0.38 9.02 4.57
N LEU A 69 -0.46 8.06 4.18
CA LEU A 69 -0.92 7.89 2.80
C LEU A 69 -2.00 8.92 2.42
N LYS A 70 -2.75 9.43 3.40
CA LYS A 70 -3.75 10.47 3.18
C LYS A 70 -3.06 11.78 2.85
N GLY A 71 -3.41 12.37 1.70
CA GLY A 71 -2.78 13.61 1.21
C GLY A 71 -1.32 13.43 0.78
N LEU A 72 -0.91 12.19 0.47
CA LEU A 72 0.42 11.93 -0.09
C LEU A 72 0.49 12.51 -1.51
N ASP A 73 1.33 13.54 -1.67
CA ASP A 73 1.57 14.18 -2.96
C ASP A 73 2.79 13.59 -3.66
N TRP A 74 2.95 13.92 -4.94
CA TRP A 74 4.04 13.44 -5.78
C TRP A 74 5.44 13.79 -5.25
N LYS A 75 5.58 14.85 -4.42
CA LYS A 75 6.86 15.25 -3.83
C LYS A 75 7.22 14.39 -2.64
N LYS A 76 6.23 13.87 -1.91
CA LYS A 76 6.42 12.99 -0.75
C LYS A 76 6.57 11.52 -1.10
N VAL A 77 5.97 11.08 -2.22
CA VAL A 77 6.05 9.69 -2.70
C VAL A 77 7.48 9.13 -2.76
N PRO A 78 8.50 9.85 -3.28
CA PRO A 78 9.88 9.35 -3.29
C PRO A 78 10.44 9.06 -1.90
N PHE A 79 10.07 9.84 -0.87
CA PHE A 79 10.55 9.63 0.49
C PHE A 79 9.92 8.39 1.12
N LEU A 80 8.63 8.14 0.87
CA LEU A 80 7.99 6.88 1.23
C LEU A 80 8.71 5.69 0.57
N ARG A 81 8.92 5.74 -0.75
CA ARG A 81 9.49 4.63 -1.53
C ARG A 81 10.93 4.30 -1.15
N ARG A 82 11.71 5.23 -0.60
CA ARG A 82 13.05 4.94 -0.04
C ARG A 82 13.03 4.03 1.19
N ASN A 83 11.88 3.90 1.85
CA ASN A 83 11.69 3.02 2.99
C ASN A 83 11.05 1.67 2.60
N LEU A 84 10.79 1.43 1.30
CA LEU A 84 10.11 0.25 0.79
C LEU A 84 10.94 -0.45 -0.29
N GLY A 85 11.30 -1.72 -0.04
CA GLY A 85 11.78 -2.61 -1.09
C GLY A 85 10.59 -3.32 -1.75
N VAL A 86 10.46 -3.21 -3.07
CA VAL A 86 9.38 -3.86 -3.83
C VAL A 86 10.01 -4.71 -4.94
N VAL A 87 9.59 -5.96 -5.04
CA VAL A 87 9.94 -6.86 -6.14
C VAL A 87 8.67 -7.13 -6.94
N PHE A 88 8.71 -6.84 -8.24
CA PHE A 88 7.56 -6.98 -9.14
C PHE A 88 7.50 -8.38 -9.76
N GLN A 89 6.29 -8.80 -10.12
CA GLN A 89 6.04 -10.14 -10.68
C GLN A 89 6.75 -10.36 -12.03
N ASP A 90 6.91 -9.30 -12.82
CA ASP A 90 7.62 -9.25 -14.09
C ASP A 90 9.07 -8.73 -13.95
N PHE A 91 9.60 -8.73 -12.73
CA PHE A 91 10.97 -8.36 -12.33
C PHE A 91 11.42 -6.91 -12.62
N GLN A 92 10.83 -6.20 -13.58
CA GLN A 92 11.06 -4.76 -13.86
C GLN A 92 12.56 -4.38 -13.83
N LEU A 93 13.40 -5.21 -14.47
CA LEU A 93 14.85 -5.00 -14.50
C LEU A 93 15.21 -3.91 -15.50
N LEU A 94 16.22 -3.11 -15.18
CA LEU A 94 16.86 -2.24 -16.15
C LEU A 94 17.64 -3.11 -17.14
N THR A 95 17.42 -2.91 -18.43
CA THR A 95 18.28 -3.50 -19.46
C THR A 95 19.54 -2.66 -19.61
N ASP A 96 20.67 -3.34 -19.73
CA ASP A 96 22.00 -2.76 -19.98
C ASP A 96 22.03 -1.81 -21.19
#